data_AF-A0A537S6V3-F1
#
_entry.id   AF-A0A537S6V3-F1
#
_cell.length_a   1.000
_cell.length_b   1.000
_cell.length_c   1.000
_cell.angle_alpha   90.00
_cell.angle_beta   90.00
_cell.angle_gamma   90.00
#
_symmetry.space_group_name_H-M   'P 1'
#
loop_
_entity.id
_entity.type
_entity.pdbx_description
1 polymer ?
#
loop_
_entity_poly.entity_id
_entity_poly.type
_entity_poly.pdbx_seq_one_letter_code
_entity_poly.pdbx_strand_id
1 'polypeptide(L)'
;PARPSFMIHTGDITHLSKAAEFDNAERIISQAKLDVHYVPGEHDFLDEDVKLYRERYGRGAKGAGWYSFDANGVHFIGLVNVVDLKAGGLGNLGAEQLAWLEDDLKGRSRSTPIVVFAHIPLWTVYP
;
A
#
# COMPACT_ATOMS: atom_id res chain seq x y z
N PRO A 1 20.59 9.97 -16.91
CA PRO A 1 19.66 9.22 -16.04
C PRO A 1 18.41 8.79 -16.82
N ALA A 2 17.96 7.54 -16.66
CA ALA A 2 16.71 7.08 -17.24
C ALA A 2 15.52 7.46 -16.33
N ARG A 3 14.36 7.76 -16.93
CA ARG A 3 13.13 8.05 -16.18
C ARG A 3 12.59 6.76 -15.56
N PRO A 4 12.18 6.75 -14.27
CA PRO A 4 11.52 5.60 -13.67
C PRO A 4 10.22 5.24 -14.40
N SER A 5 9.82 3.97 -14.36
CA SER A 5 8.54 3.52 -14.95
C SER A 5 7.33 3.97 -14.12
N PHE A 6 7.46 3.94 -12.79
CA PHE A 6 6.46 4.33 -11.81
C PHE A 6 7.16 4.64 -10.48
N MET A 7 6.41 5.12 -9.50
CA MET A 7 6.81 5.36 -8.12
C MET A 7 6.01 4.45 -7.18
N ILE A 8 6.62 3.99 -6.09
CA ILE A 8 5.93 3.33 -4.98
C ILE A 8 6.05 4.24 -3.75
N HIS A 9 4.92 4.51 -3.09
CA HIS A 9 4.88 5.24 -1.81
C HIS A 9 4.39 4.30 -0.71
N THR A 10 5.26 4.00 0.26
CA THR A 10 5.03 2.95 1.27
C THR A 10 4.36 3.47 2.53
N GLY A 11 3.29 4.25 2.40
CA GLY A 11 2.52 4.79 3.52
C GLY A 11 3.07 6.07 4.14
N ASP A 12 2.34 6.57 5.14
CA ASP A 12 2.48 7.87 5.78
C ASP A 12 2.60 9.01 4.76
N ILE A 13 1.62 9.03 3.85
CA ILE A 13 1.44 10.12 2.88
C ILE A 13 1.08 11.42 3.62
N THR A 14 0.36 11.28 4.73
CA THR A 14 -0.07 12.34 5.64
C THR A 14 0.40 12.08 7.06
N HIS A 15 0.31 13.10 7.92
CA HIS A 15 0.66 12.96 9.34
C HIS A 15 -0.58 12.79 10.22
N LEU A 16 -1.70 13.42 9.86
CA LEU A 16 -2.93 13.47 10.67
C LEU A 16 -4.18 13.07 9.88
N SER A 17 -4.04 12.43 8.71
CA SER A 17 -5.15 12.07 7.82
C SER A 17 -6.10 13.24 7.51
N LYS A 18 -5.59 14.47 7.42
CA LYS A 18 -6.42 15.65 7.12
C LYS A 18 -6.57 15.84 5.62
N ALA A 19 -7.74 16.27 5.17
CA ALA A 19 -8.00 16.58 3.75
C ALA A 19 -6.92 17.50 3.14
N ALA A 20 -6.56 18.59 3.84
CA ALA A 20 -5.53 19.52 3.38
C ALA A 20 -4.12 18.91 3.30
N GLU A 21 -3.82 17.88 4.09
CA GLU A 21 -2.55 17.16 4.01
C GLU A 21 -2.52 16.26 2.78
N PHE A 22 -3.62 15.52 2.54
CA PHE A 22 -3.76 14.73 1.32
C PHE A 22 -3.72 15.59 0.05
N ASP A 23 -4.40 16.73 0.04
CA ASP A 23 -4.41 17.64 -1.12
C ASP A 23 -3.02 18.23 -1.38
N ASN A 24 -2.26 18.53 -0.31
CA ASN A 24 -0.86 18.95 -0.44
C ASN A 24 0.03 17.83 -0.97
N ALA A 25 -0.13 16.61 -0.48
CA ALA A 25 0.61 15.44 -0.95
C ALA A 25 0.34 15.20 -2.44
N GLU A 26 -0.92 15.19 -2.86
CA GLU A 26 -1.31 15.06 -4.28
C GLU A 26 -0.66 16.14 -5.14
N ARG A 27 -0.72 17.41 -4.72
CA ARG A 27 -0.10 18.53 -5.45
C ARG A 27 1.41 18.38 -5.60
N ILE A 28 2.10 17.83 -4.60
CA ILE A 28 3.56 17.65 -4.63
C ILE A 28 3.93 16.42 -5.45
N ILE A 29 3.33 15.27 -5.15
CA ILE A 29 3.66 13.98 -5.76
C ILE A 29 3.32 13.99 -7.26
N SER A 30 2.22 14.63 -7.67
CA SER A 30 1.84 14.75 -9.09
C SER A 30 2.90 15.47 -9.94
N GLN A 31 3.78 16.30 -9.34
CA GLN A 31 4.88 16.97 -10.06
C GLN A 31 5.94 15.98 -10.56
N ALA A 32 6.05 14.79 -9.96
CA ALA A 32 6.91 13.72 -10.45
C ALA A 32 6.46 13.22 -11.83
N LYS A 33 5.17 13.41 -12.18
CA LYS A 33 4.55 12.94 -13.43
C LYS A 33 4.77 11.44 -13.64
N LEU A 34 4.76 10.65 -12.58
CA LEU A 34 4.86 9.19 -12.63
C LEU A 34 3.52 8.59 -12.26
N ASP A 35 3.26 7.38 -12.74
CA ASP A 35 2.26 6.53 -12.13
C ASP A 35 2.74 6.19 -10.71
N VAL A 36 1.86 6.27 -9.70
CA VAL A 36 2.24 6.11 -8.30
C VAL A 36 1.37 5.05 -7.64
N HIS A 37 2.02 4.03 -7.10
CA HIS A 37 1.42 2.94 -6.37
C HIS A 37 1.56 3.20 -4.86
N TYR A 38 0.43 3.35 -4.18
CA TYR A 38 0.40 3.67 -2.76
C TYR A 38 0.02 2.44 -1.94
N VAL A 39 0.59 2.33 -0.74
CA VAL A 39 -0.02 1.62 0.40
C VAL A 39 -0.16 2.65 1.54
N PRO A 40 -1.10 2.47 2.48
CA PRO A 40 -1.26 3.40 3.59
C PRO A 40 -0.26 3.11 4.70
N GLY A 41 0.11 4.15 5.45
CA GLY A 41 0.72 4.03 6.77
C GLY A 41 -0.28 4.27 7.89
N GLU A 42 0.13 4.13 9.15
CA GLU A 42 -0.80 4.36 10.26
C GLU A 42 -1.33 5.79 10.31
N HIS A 43 -0.52 6.76 9.86
CA HIS A 43 -0.89 8.17 9.86
C HIS A 43 -1.89 8.53 8.75
N ASP A 44 -2.11 7.63 7.79
CA ASP A 44 -3.12 7.77 6.73
C ASP A 44 -4.49 7.17 7.11
N PHE A 45 -4.57 6.48 8.25
CA PHE A 45 -5.74 5.72 8.73
C PHE A 45 -6.33 6.33 10.02
N LEU A 46 -6.05 7.61 10.30
CA LEU A 46 -6.47 8.27 11.54
C LEU A 46 -7.91 8.81 11.51
N ASP A 47 -8.54 8.90 10.33
CA ASP A 47 -9.97 9.20 10.23
C ASP A 47 -10.82 7.94 10.45
N GLU A 48 -11.96 8.08 11.15
CA GLU A 48 -12.74 6.94 11.67
C GLU A 48 -13.11 5.88 10.62
N ASP A 49 -13.42 6.31 9.40
CA ASP A 49 -13.85 5.44 8.30
C ASP A 49 -12.75 5.16 7.27
N VAL A 50 -11.53 5.69 7.47
CA VAL A 50 -10.42 5.65 6.50
C VAL A 50 -10.86 6.16 5.12
N LYS A 51 -11.82 7.08 5.12
CA LYS A 51 -12.56 7.51 3.94
C LYS A 51 -11.65 8.33 3.03
N LEU A 52 -10.87 9.24 3.61
CA LEU A 52 -10.05 10.17 2.85
C LEU A 52 -8.93 9.48 2.07
N TYR A 53 -8.29 8.49 2.69
CA TYR A 53 -7.32 7.63 2.00
C TYR A 53 -8.00 6.80 0.91
N ARG A 54 -9.10 6.12 1.21
CA ARG A 54 -9.79 5.22 0.26
C ARG A 54 -10.32 5.95 -0.97
N GLU A 55 -10.88 7.15 -0.81
CA GLU A 55 -11.38 7.96 -1.92
C GLU A 55 -10.28 8.35 -2.93
N ARG A 56 -9.06 8.58 -2.43
CA ARG A 56 -7.92 9.03 -3.25
C ARG A 56 -7.07 7.88 -3.79
N TYR A 57 -6.80 6.88 -2.97
CA TYR A 57 -5.80 5.85 -3.25
C TYR A 57 -6.35 4.41 -3.25
N GLY A 58 -7.62 4.21 -2.87
CA GLY A 58 -8.23 2.87 -2.77
C GLY A 58 -8.78 2.30 -4.09
N ARG A 59 -8.64 3.00 -5.22
CA ARG A 59 -9.21 2.55 -6.50
C ARG A 59 -8.52 1.26 -6.97
N GLY A 60 -9.31 0.21 -7.20
CA GLY A 60 -8.81 -1.08 -7.66
C GLY A 60 -8.27 -1.99 -6.55
N ALA A 61 -8.22 -1.48 -5.31
CA ALA A 61 -7.81 -2.26 -4.16
C ALA A 61 -8.94 -3.17 -3.63
N LYS A 62 -8.56 -4.16 -2.82
CA LYS A 62 -9.43 -5.12 -2.15
C LYS A 62 -9.42 -4.88 -0.64
N GLY A 63 -10.50 -5.26 0.03
CA GLY A 63 -10.64 -5.18 1.49
C GLY A 63 -10.21 -3.82 2.04
N ALA A 64 -9.18 -3.81 2.88
CA ALA A 64 -8.65 -2.59 3.51
C ALA A 64 -7.72 -1.75 2.62
N GLY A 65 -7.40 -2.18 1.40
CA GLY A 65 -6.58 -1.41 0.45
C GLY A 65 -5.44 -2.19 -0.23
N TRP A 66 -5.39 -3.52 -0.13
CA TRP A 66 -4.32 -4.31 -0.76
C TRP A 66 -4.63 -4.61 -2.23
N TYR A 67 -3.58 -4.79 -3.04
CA TYR A 67 -3.67 -5.05 -4.48
C TYR A 67 -2.36 -5.59 -5.03
N SER A 68 -2.41 -6.06 -6.26
CA SER A 68 -1.24 -6.47 -7.04
C SER A 68 -1.29 -5.93 -8.46
N PHE A 69 -0.14 -5.84 -9.12
CA PHE A 69 -0.03 -5.47 -10.53
C PHE A 69 1.23 -6.05 -11.15
N ASP A 70 1.22 -6.20 -12.47
CA ASP A 70 2.37 -6.70 -13.24
C ASP A 70 3.02 -5.53 -13.99
N ALA A 71 4.35 -5.39 -13.87
CA ALA A 71 5.11 -4.39 -14.62
C ALA A 71 6.48 -4.93 -15.04
N ASN A 72 6.79 -4.84 -16.33
CA ASN A 72 8.08 -5.27 -16.89
C ASN A 72 8.50 -6.72 -16.53
N GLY A 73 7.52 -7.63 -16.43
CA GLY A 73 7.75 -9.03 -16.08
C GLY A 73 7.97 -9.30 -14.59
N VAL A 74 7.78 -8.30 -13.73
CA VAL A 74 7.82 -8.42 -12.26
C VAL A 74 6.41 -8.27 -11.72
N HIS A 75 6.07 -9.07 -10.73
CA HIS A 75 4.80 -9.02 -10.02
C HIS A 75 4.95 -8.20 -8.73
N PHE A 76 4.16 -7.13 -8.59
CA PHE A 76 4.21 -6.21 -7.46
C PHE A 76 2.99 -6.41 -6.58
N ILE A 77 3.19 -6.40 -5.26
CA ILE A 77 2.16 -6.67 -4.26
C ILE A 77 2.21 -5.59 -3.19
N GLY A 78 1.15 -4.80 -3.09
CA GLY A 78 0.95 -3.81 -2.04
C GLY A 78 0.11 -4.41 -0.92
N LEU A 79 0.71 -4.60 0.26
CA LEU A 79 0.04 -5.10 1.45
C LEU A 79 -0.32 -3.96 2.41
N VAL A 80 -1.45 -4.09 3.08
CA VAL A 80 -1.92 -3.17 4.12
C VAL A 80 -1.76 -3.83 5.47
N ASN A 81 -0.81 -3.36 6.27
CA ASN A 81 -0.49 -3.91 7.59
C ASN A 81 -0.69 -2.92 8.74
N VAL A 82 -1.46 -1.86 8.49
CA VAL A 82 -1.75 -0.77 9.45
C VAL A 82 -3.20 -0.76 9.92
N VAL A 83 -4.00 -1.75 9.51
CA VAL A 83 -5.40 -1.90 9.97
C VAL A 83 -5.42 -2.31 11.44
N ASP A 84 -6.36 -1.75 12.21
CA ASP A 84 -6.60 -2.10 13.62
C ASP A 84 -5.34 -2.02 14.50
N LEU A 85 -4.43 -1.10 14.18
CA LEU A 85 -3.23 -0.84 14.97
C LEU A 85 -3.62 -0.41 16.39
N LYS A 86 -3.53 -1.35 17.33
CA LYS A 86 -3.57 -1.03 18.76
C LYS A 86 -2.36 -0.16 19.11
N ALA A 87 -2.47 0.66 20.16
CA ALA A 87 -1.34 1.46 20.63
C ALA A 87 -0.10 0.56 20.88
N GLY A 88 1.00 0.82 20.16
CA GLY A 88 2.23 0.01 20.18
C GLY A 88 2.20 -1.25 19.31
N GLY A 89 1.21 -1.38 18.42
CA GLY A 89 0.99 -2.57 17.61
C GLY A 89 2.09 -2.83 16.59
N LEU A 90 2.57 -4.06 16.59
CA LEU A 90 3.25 -4.68 15.45
C LEU A 90 2.15 -4.88 14.40
N GLY A 91 2.29 -4.31 13.20
CA GLY A 91 1.28 -4.39 12.15
C GLY A 91 0.72 -5.81 11.92
N ASN A 92 -0.44 -5.94 11.29
CA ASN A 92 -1.09 -7.23 11.10
C ASN A 92 -1.56 -7.44 9.67
N LEU A 93 -1.41 -8.67 9.16
CA LEU A 93 -2.02 -9.12 7.91
C LEU A 93 -3.19 -10.04 8.26
N GLY A 94 -4.42 -9.53 8.13
CA GLY A 94 -5.63 -10.30 8.42
C GLY A 94 -5.80 -11.52 7.49
N ALA A 95 -6.59 -12.51 7.95
CA ALA A 95 -6.79 -13.77 7.23
C ALA A 95 -7.33 -13.60 5.80
N GLU A 96 -8.20 -12.60 5.57
CA GLU A 96 -8.74 -12.29 4.24
C GLU A 96 -7.63 -11.87 3.26
N GLN A 97 -6.71 -11.01 3.71
CA GLN A 97 -5.60 -10.55 2.90
C GLN A 97 -4.60 -11.68 2.61
N LEU A 98 -4.34 -12.55 3.59
CA LEU A 98 -3.48 -13.72 3.40
C LEU A 98 -4.09 -14.73 2.41
N ALA A 99 -5.40 -14.99 2.50
CA ALA A 99 -6.11 -15.85 1.55
C ALA A 99 -6.09 -15.26 0.13
N TRP A 100 -6.27 -13.94 0.01
CA TRP A 100 -6.13 -13.25 -1.26
C TRP A 100 -4.71 -13.36 -1.83
N LEU A 101 -3.69 -13.18 -0.99
CA LEU A 101 -2.28 -13.27 -1.39
C LEU A 101 -1.94 -14.68 -1.88
N GLU A 102 -2.47 -15.71 -1.23
CA GLU A 102 -2.32 -17.10 -1.70
C GLU A 102 -2.92 -17.29 -3.09
N ASP A 103 -4.14 -16.79 -3.34
CA ASP A 103 -4.80 -16.89 -4.64
C ASP A 103 -4.08 -16.12 -5.75
N ASP A 104 -3.63 -14.90 -5.45
CA ASP A 104 -2.87 -14.03 -6.37
C ASP A 104 -1.54 -14.68 -6.81
N LEU A 105 -0.88 -15.40 -5.90
CA LEU A 105 0.38 -16.10 -6.14
C LEU A 105 0.21 -17.50 -6.76
N LYS A 106 -0.96 -18.13 -6.60
CA LYS A 106 -1.20 -19.54 -6.98
C LYS A 106 -0.89 -19.85 -8.45
N GLY A 107 -1.16 -18.90 -9.34
CA GLY A 107 -0.93 -19.06 -10.78
C GLY A 107 0.48 -18.65 -11.25
N ARG A 108 1.32 -18.12 -10.36
CA ARG A 108 2.64 -17.57 -10.73
C ARG A 108 3.69 -18.67 -10.76
N SER A 109 4.65 -18.55 -11.68
CA SER A 109 5.76 -19.50 -11.74
C SER A 109 6.73 -19.27 -10.59
N ARG A 110 7.48 -20.31 -10.19
CA ARG A 110 8.55 -20.19 -9.18
C ARG A 110 9.68 -19.23 -9.57
N SER A 111 9.77 -18.85 -10.84
CA SER A 111 10.78 -17.93 -11.37
C SER A 111 10.24 -16.51 -11.60
N THR A 112 8.95 -16.26 -11.32
CA THR A 112 8.37 -14.92 -11.42
C THR A 112 9.01 -14.04 -10.35
N PRO A 113 9.71 -12.95 -10.71
CA PRO A 113 10.23 -12.01 -9.72
C PRO A 113 9.05 -11.31 -9.01
N ILE A 114 9.11 -11.23 -7.69
CA ILE A 114 8.07 -10.62 -6.87
C ILE A 114 8.67 -9.47 -6.06
N VAL A 115 7.97 -8.35 -6.02
CA VAL A 115 8.24 -7.23 -5.11
C VAL A 115 7.04 -7.07 -4.19
N VAL A 116 7.26 -7.24 -2.89
CA VAL A 116 6.26 -6.96 -1.86
C VAL A 116 6.60 -5.64 -1.18
N PHE A 117 5.62 -4.77 -1.01
CA PHE A 117 5.78 -3.51 -0.29
C PHE A 117 4.61 -3.30 0.68
N ALA A 118 4.93 -2.73 1.84
CA ALA A 118 4.03 -2.46 2.94
C ALA A 118 4.61 -1.29 3.77
N HIS A 119 3.85 -0.76 4.72
CA HIS A 119 4.32 0.35 5.56
C HIS A 119 5.18 -0.13 6.75
N ILE A 120 4.59 -0.95 7.63
CA ILE A 120 5.36 -1.54 8.74
C ILE A 120 6.29 -2.63 8.17
N PRO A 121 7.55 -2.71 8.60
CA PRO A 121 8.44 -3.75 8.11
C PRO A 121 7.89 -5.17 8.35
N LEU A 122 7.91 -6.02 7.32
CA LEU A 122 7.26 -7.33 7.40
C LEU A 122 7.93 -8.29 8.40
N TRP A 123 9.20 -8.07 8.76
CA TRP A 123 9.85 -8.85 9.83
C TRP A 123 9.32 -8.49 11.22
N THR A 124 8.69 -7.33 11.39
CA THR A 124 8.05 -6.90 12.64
C THR A 124 6.68 -7.57 12.83
N VAL A 125 6.04 -7.99 11.73
CA VAL A 125 4.73 -8.65 11.72
C VAL A 125 4.85 -10.18 11.62
N TYR A 126 6.07 -10.70 11.49
CA TYR A 126 6.38 -12.12 11.51
C TYR A 126 6.53 -12.59 12.97
N PRO A 127 5.82 -13.65 13.41
CA PRO A 127 5.88 -14.14 14.78
C PRO A 127 7.24 -14.73 15.19
#